data_AF-A0A7V9NVC3-F1
#
_entry.id   AF-A0A7V9NVC3-F1
#
_cell.length_a   1.000
_cell.length_b   1.000
_cell.length_c   1.000
_cell.angle_alpha   90.00
_cell.angle_beta   90.00
_cell.angle_gamma   90.00
#
_symmetry.space_group_name_H-M   'P 1'
#
loop_
_entity.id
_entity.type
_entity.pdbx_description
1 polymer ?
#
loop_
_entity_poly.entity_id
_entity_poly.type
_entity_poly.pdbx_seq_one_letter_code
_entity_poly.pdbx_strand_id
1 'polypeptide(L)'
;MSRLVRALTWAVAIALSLAAAGPAGAAAPAPSVTLDRASVNLADTILVSLHDWPIYDAVTVSVCGNGARRGSVDCNLTNSQGLGINRFDAQHVTQFAVHAPPFPCPCVVRVSNATQSLLAVTPIAIANFPTAPIVGDAYRSPLAITLRVRHAPQGFAATVRSRLGGPTSYVVRVTLRNRSTDVLDAITIRARAGRRSGDQARLVDIRGPGQLAPGATWSAERRVTLAAPVLGRFRWTVTASGAGPAATGRATTDHVPVLLYLIVLALIADVAWIVVRRMKRPKRTIPRTRGELAIVPAR
;
A
#
# COMPACT_ATOMS: atom_id res chain seq x y z
N MET A 1 43.81 4.30 -30.77
CA MET A 1 42.97 4.57 -29.58
C MET A 1 41.46 4.24 -29.79
N SER A 2 41.09 3.31 -30.70
CA SER A 2 39.68 3.16 -31.15
C SER A 2 39.00 1.82 -30.82
N ARG A 3 39.72 0.84 -30.23
CA ARG A 3 39.17 -0.50 -29.94
C ARG A 3 38.84 -0.72 -28.45
N LEU A 4 39.60 -0.10 -27.54
CA LEU A 4 39.37 -0.22 -26.08
C LEU A 4 38.12 0.56 -25.60
N VAL A 5 37.81 1.70 -26.22
CA VAL A 5 36.61 2.51 -25.87
C VAL A 5 35.30 1.83 -26.32
N ARG A 6 35.35 1.03 -27.39
CA ARG A 6 34.20 0.24 -27.88
C ARG A 6 33.94 -1.00 -27.03
N ALA A 7 34.97 -1.64 -26.47
CA ALA A 7 34.79 -2.79 -25.57
C ALA A 7 34.15 -2.37 -24.22
N LEU A 8 34.52 -1.20 -23.69
CA LEU A 8 33.97 -0.70 -22.43
C LEU A 8 32.48 -0.32 -22.52
N THR A 9 32.03 0.14 -23.69
CA THR A 9 30.64 0.57 -23.92
C THR A 9 29.67 -0.61 -24.05
N TRP A 10 30.12 -1.77 -24.55
CA TRP A 10 29.31 -2.99 -24.59
C TRP A 10 29.20 -3.67 -23.21
N ALA A 11 30.25 -3.62 -22.39
CA ALA A 11 30.23 -4.19 -21.03
C ALA A 11 29.24 -3.46 -20.11
N VAL A 12 29.11 -2.13 -20.24
CA VAL A 12 28.13 -1.34 -19.46
C VAL A 12 26.69 -1.60 -19.91
N ALA A 13 26.46 -1.90 -21.20
CA ALA A 13 25.13 -2.20 -21.71
C ALA A 13 24.60 -3.56 -21.21
N ILE A 14 25.47 -4.58 -21.12
CA ILE A 14 25.07 -5.92 -20.63
C ILE A 14 24.87 -5.93 -19.10
N ALA A 15 25.65 -5.13 -18.36
CA ALA A 15 25.50 -5.00 -16.91
C ALA A 15 24.20 -4.26 -16.51
N LEU A 16 23.64 -3.39 -17.37
CA LEU A 16 22.39 -2.67 -17.08
C LEU A 16 21.12 -3.50 -17.31
N SER A 17 21.19 -4.60 -18.07
CA SER A 17 20.03 -5.43 -18.41
C SER A 17 19.60 -6.42 -17.30
N LEU A 18 20.45 -6.72 -16.31
CA LEU A 18 20.13 -7.72 -15.27
C LEU A 18 19.40 -7.18 -14.03
N ALA A 19 19.16 -5.86 -13.91
CA ALA A 19 18.69 -5.26 -12.66
C ALA A 19 17.16 -5.12 -12.48
N ALA A 20 16.33 -5.68 -13.38
CA ALA A 20 14.86 -5.44 -13.37
C ALA A 20 14.00 -6.62 -12.88
N ALA A 21 14.58 -7.72 -12.39
CA ALA A 21 13.82 -8.76 -11.69
C ALA A 21 13.55 -8.32 -10.25
N GLY A 22 12.52 -7.48 -10.06
CA GLY A 22 11.99 -7.21 -8.73
C GLY A 22 11.49 -8.51 -8.08
N PRO A 23 11.69 -8.72 -6.76
CA PRO A 23 11.31 -9.95 -6.09
C PRO A 23 9.82 -10.25 -6.37
N ALA A 24 9.55 -11.47 -6.82
CA ALA A 24 8.20 -12.01 -6.84
C ALA A 24 7.70 -12.00 -5.38
N GLY A 25 6.58 -11.33 -5.13
CA GLY A 25 6.01 -11.25 -3.80
C GLY A 25 5.64 -12.65 -3.33
N ALA A 26 6.32 -13.14 -2.29
CA ALA A 26 5.89 -14.33 -1.58
C ALA A 26 4.57 -14.01 -0.86
N ALA A 27 3.56 -14.85 -1.06
CA ALA A 27 2.35 -14.78 -0.25
C ALA A 27 2.74 -15.08 1.20
N ALA A 28 2.36 -14.20 2.13
CA ALA A 28 2.49 -14.52 3.55
C ALA A 28 1.56 -15.70 3.86
N PRO A 29 1.95 -16.61 4.78
CA PRO A 29 1.06 -17.70 5.19
C PRO A 29 -0.28 -17.11 5.67
N ALA A 30 -1.36 -17.66 5.13
CA ALA A 30 -2.70 -17.22 5.48
C ALA A 30 -3.06 -17.79 6.86
N PRO A 31 -3.83 -17.05 7.68
CA PRO A 31 -4.35 -17.63 8.91
C PRO A 31 -5.14 -18.89 8.57
N SER A 32 -4.95 -19.94 9.36
CA SER A 32 -5.68 -21.18 9.19
C SER A 32 -6.29 -21.63 10.52
N VAL A 33 -7.28 -22.51 10.40
CA VAL A 33 -7.95 -23.14 11.54
C VAL A 33 -8.07 -24.63 11.26
N THR A 34 -7.73 -25.45 12.25
CA THR A 34 -7.87 -26.91 12.21
C THR A 34 -8.70 -27.38 13.39
N LEU A 35 -9.38 -28.50 13.22
CA LEU A 35 -10.15 -29.16 14.27
C LEU A 35 -9.45 -30.48 14.62
N ASP A 36 -9.56 -30.93 15.87
CA ASP A 36 -9.11 -32.28 16.26
C ASP A 36 -9.92 -33.38 15.56
N ARG A 37 -11.18 -33.09 15.22
CA ARG A 37 -12.08 -34.00 14.50
C ARG A 37 -13.01 -33.24 13.55
N ALA A 38 -13.36 -33.87 12.43
CA ALA A 38 -14.20 -33.27 11.40
C ALA A 38 -15.70 -33.65 11.50
N SER A 39 -16.07 -34.62 12.35
CA SER A 39 -17.45 -35.08 12.53
C SER A 39 -17.81 -35.12 14.01
N VAL A 40 -18.95 -34.55 14.37
CA VAL A 40 -19.39 -34.31 15.75
C VAL A 40 -20.91 -34.38 15.88
N ASN A 41 -21.41 -34.50 17.10
CA ASN A 41 -22.80 -34.22 17.45
C ASN A 41 -22.96 -32.79 17.96
N LEU A 42 -24.20 -32.33 18.08
CA LEU A 42 -24.49 -31.09 18.78
C LEU A 42 -24.09 -31.22 20.27
N ALA A 43 -23.60 -30.13 20.84
CA ALA A 43 -23.06 -30.01 22.19
C ALA A 43 -21.74 -30.76 22.45
N ASP A 44 -21.18 -31.47 21.46
CA ASP A 44 -19.82 -31.98 21.58
C ASP A 44 -18.81 -30.83 21.72
N THR A 45 -17.78 -31.04 22.53
CA THR A 45 -16.64 -30.12 22.66
C THR A 45 -15.49 -30.58 21.78
N ILE A 46 -15.02 -29.70 20.91
CA ILE A 46 -13.87 -29.93 20.02
C ILE A 46 -12.69 -29.02 20.37
N LEU A 47 -11.50 -29.39 19.91
CA LEU A 47 -10.33 -28.52 19.97
C LEU A 47 -10.19 -27.78 18.64
N VAL A 48 -10.17 -26.46 18.73
CA VAL A 48 -9.97 -25.55 17.60
C VAL A 48 -8.56 -24.99 17.71
N SER A 49 -7.70 -25.31 16.74
CA SER A 49 -6.32 -24.82 16.67
C SER A 49 -6.19 -23.76 15.60
N LEU A 50 -5.62 -22.62 15.97
CA LEU A 50 -5.41 -21.47 15.10
C LEU A 50 -3.91 -21.35 14.78
N HIS A 51 -3.59 -21.21 13.49
CA HIS A 51 -2.22 -21.06 13.00
C HIS A 51 -2.05 -19.80 12.18
N ASP A 52 -0.87 -19.17 12.25
CA ASP A 52 -0.51 -17.97 11.49
C ASP A 52 -1.45 -16.77 11.68
N TRP A 53 -2.11 -16.70 12.85
CA TRP A 53 -2.93 -15.54 13.21
C TRP A 53 -2.04 -14.40 13.72
N PRO A 54 -2.22 -13.16 13.21
CA PRO A 54 -1.60 -11.99 13.81
C PRO A 54 -2.09 -11.78 15.24
N ILE A 55 -1.33 -11.02 16.02
CA ILE A 55 -1.75 -10.60 17.36
C ILE A 55 -3.05 -9.80 17.26
N TYR A 56 -4.07 -10.21 18.00
CA TYR A 56 -5.38 -9.56 18.11
C TYR A 56 -5.91 -9.66 19.52
N ASP A 57 -6.56 -8.59 19.98
CA ASP A 57 -7.22 -8.57 21.28
C ASP A 57 -8.33 -9.63 21.37
N ALA A 58 -9.05 -9.85 20.27
CA ALA A 58 -10.05 -10.90 20.16
C ALA A 58 -10.29 -11.37 18.72
N VAL A 59 -10.38 -12.68 18.55
CA VAL A 59 -11.00 -13.36 17.41
C VAL A 59 -12.22 -14.14 17.90
N THR A 60 -13.22 -14.29 17.04
CA THR A 60 -14.46 -14.97 17.34
C THR A 60 -14.51 -16.29 16.58
N VAL A 61 -14.65 -17.39 17.32
CA VAL A 61 -14.88 -18.74 16.81
C VAL A 61 -16.39 -18.99 16.82
N SER A 62 -16.96 -19.41 15.68
CA SER A 62 -18.40 -19.65 15.54
C SER A 62 -18.68 -20.78 14.56
N VAL A 63 -19.80 -21.48 14.74
CA VAL A 63 -20.30 -22.47 13.78
C VAL A 63 -21.28 -21.78 12.85
N CYS A 64 -21.10 -22.01 11.56
CA CYS A 64 -21.94 -21.43 10.52
C CYS A 64 -22.55 -22.53 9.65
N GLY A 65 -23.80 -22.32 9.25
CA GLY A 65 -24.44 -23.08 8.19
C GLY A 65 -24.14 -22.46 6.83
N ASN A 66 -24.74 -23.00 5.76
CA ASN A 66 -24.65 -22.42 4.41
C ASN A 66 -23.20 -22.13 3.94
N GLY A 67 -22.21 -22.88 4.44
CA GLY A 67 -20.77 -22.64 4.18
C GLY A 67 -20.25 -21.26 4.59
N ALA A 68 -20.98 -20.55 5.49
CA ALA A 68 -20.75 -19.14 5.81
C ALA A 68 -20.77 -18.18 4.60
N ARG A 69 -21.48 -18.54 3.52
CA ARG A 69 -21.50 -17.83 2.24
C ARG A 69 -21.88 -16.35 2.36
N ARG A 70 -22.84 -16.03 3.23
CA ARG A 70 -23.34 -14.66 3.50
C ARG A 70 -22.62 -13.99 4.67
N GLY A 71 -21.51 -14.55 5.13
CA GLY A 71 -20.74 -14.02 6.26
C GLY A 71 -21.36 -14.34 7.61
N SER A 72 -21.38 -13.38 8.54
CA SER A 72 -21.77 -13.64 9.94
C SER A 72 -23.26 -13.92 10.14
N VAL A 73 -24.10 -13.60 9.16
CA VAL A 73 -25.53 -13.92 9.17
C VAL A 73 -25.76 -15.44 9.18
N ASP A 74 -24.83 -16.20 8.58
CA ASP A 74 -24.93 -17.66 8.52
C ASP A 74 -24.40 -18.35 9.80
N CYS A 75 -23.91 -17.58 10.77
CA CYS A 75 -23.19 -18.08 11.94
C CYS A 75 -24.01 -17.94 13.22
N ASN A 76 -23.88 -18.92 14.14
CA ASN A 76 -24.41 -18.80 15.48
C ASN A 76 -23.51 -17.87 16.30
N LEU A 77 -23.83 -16.57 16.31
CA LEU A 77 -23.09 -15.57 17.06
C LEU A 77 -23.40 -15.62 18.57
N THR A 78 -24.58 -16.09 18.96
CA THR A 78 -25.00 -16.18 20.37
C THR A 78 -24.14 -17.16 21.16
N ASN A 79 -23.77 -18.29 20.55
CA ASN A 79 -22.91 -19.31 21.16
C ASN A 79 -21.51 -19.28 20.53
N SER A 80 -21.04 -18.10 20.14
CA SER A 80 -19.68 -17.92 19.67
C SER A 80 -18.72 -17.68 20.84
N GLN A 81 -17.46 -18.03 20.64
CA GLN A 81 -16.42 -17.88 21.66
C GLN A 81 -15.39 -16.84 21.22
N GLY A 82 -15.09 -15.88 22.10
CA GLY A 82 -14.00 -14.93 21.93
C GLY A 82 -12.68 -15.52 22.43
N LEU A 83 -11.61 -15.38 21.65
CA LEU A 83 -10.26 -15.82 21.99
C LEU A 83 -9.26 -14.69 21.71
N GLY A 84 -8.44 -14.33 22.68
CA GLY A 84 -7.31 -13.42 22.46
C GLY A 84 -6.15 -14.15 21.78
N ILE A 85 -5.54 -13.52 20.78
CA ILE A 85 -4.35 -14.05 20.10
C ILE A 85 -3.14 -13.24 20.57
N ASN A 86 -2.29 -13.88 21.36
CA ASN A 86 -1.11 -13.28 21.95
C ASN A 86 0.18 -13.75 21.20
N ARG A 87 1.32 -13.13 21.51
CA ARG A 87 2.60 -13.43 20.83
C ARG A 87 3.39 -14.59 21.46
N PHE A 88 2.96 -15.06 22.62
CA PHE A 88 3.68 -16.02 23.44
C PHE A 88 3.26 -17.46 23.16
N ASP A 89 2.06 -17.66 22.60
CA ASP A 89 1.59 -18.95 22.11
C ASP A 89 1.82 -19.08 20.59
N ALA A 90 2.72 -19.98 20.20
CA ALA A 90 2.96 -20.28 18.79
C ALA A 90 1.76 -20.95 18.10
N GLN A 91 0.91 -21.64 18.89
CA GLN A 91 -0.34 -22.24 18.44
C GLN A 91 -1.42 -21.96 19.49
N HIS A 92 -2.51 -21.33 19.06
CA HIS A 92 -3.63 -21.04 19.95
C HIS A 92 -4.64 -22.17 19.82
N VAL A 93 -4.80 -22.94 20.89
CA VAL A 93 -5.75 -24.05 20.96
C VAL A 93 -6.82 -23.71 21.99
N THR A 94 -8.08 -23.88 21.63
CA THR A 94 -9.20 -23.67 22.56
C THR A 94 -10.24 -24.77 22.44
N GLN A 95 -10.90 -25.05 23.57
CA GLN A 95 -12.07 -25.92 23.61
C GLN A 95 -13.30 -25.12 23.18
N PHE A 96 -14.04 -25.63 22.21
CA PHE A 96 -15.21 -24.99 21.65
C PHE A 96 -16.38 -25.98 21.61
N ALA A 97 -17.51 -25.60 22.20
CA ALA A 97 -18.74 -26.39 22.18
C ALA A 97 -19.50 -26.16 20.86
N VAL A 98 -19.88 -27.24 20.19
CA VAL A 98 -20.54 -27.17 18.88
C VAL A 98 -22.04 -26.95 19.06
N HIS A 99 -22.52 -25.77 18.67
CA HIS A 99 -23.94 -25.42 18.71
C HIS A 99 -24.55 -25.34 17.31
N ALA A 100 -25.87 -25.51 17.24
CA ALA A 100 -26.62 -25.50 15.99
C ALA A 100 -26.48 -24.14 15.27
N PRO A 101 -26.09 -24.10 13.99
CA PRO A 101 -26.13 -22.89 13.19
C PRO A 101 -27.57 -22.47 12.83
N PRO A 102 -27.81 -21.19 12.49
CA PRO A 102 -29.14 -20.70 12.10
C PRO A 102 -29.63 -21.23 10.74
N PHE A 103 -28.73 -21.74 9.90
CA PHE A 103 -29.04 -22.29 8.57
C PHE A 103 -28.55 -23.74 8.46
N PRO A 104 -29.16 -24.55 7.58
CA PRO A 104 -28.72 -25.93 7.34
C PRO A 104 -27.27 -26.02 6.85
N CYS A 105 -26.64 -27.17 7.06
CA CYS A 105 -25.29 -27.45 6.55
C CYS A 105 -25.28 -27.48 5.01
N PRO A 106 -24.17 -27.17 4.31
CA PRO A 106 -22.79 -27.43 4.72
C PRO A 106 -22.33 -26.53 5.87
N CYS A 107 -21.80 -27.16 6.91
CA CYS A 107 -21.38 -26.47 8.12
C CYS A 107 -19.88 -26.22 8.14
N VAL A 108 -19.49 -25.07 8.68
CA VAL A 108 -18.09 -24.68 8.83
C VAL A 108 -17.86 -24.09 10.22
N VAL A 109 -16.68 -24.34 10.78
CA VAL A 109 -16.16 -23.52 11.88
C VAL A 109 -15.47 -22.32 11.26
N ARG A 110 -15.97 -21.13 11.59
CA ARG A 110 -15.41 -19.85 11.13
C ARG A 110 -14.77 -19.13 12.29
N VAL A 111 -13.51 -18.76 12.11
CA VAL A 111 -12.79 -17.86 12.98
C VAL A 111 -12.67 -16.52 12.26
N SER A 112 -12.98 -15.41 12.94
CA SER A 112 -12.80 -14.08 12.36
C SER A 112 -12.46 -13.01 13.39
N ASN A 113 -11.74 -11.96 13.00
CA ASN A 113 -11.52 -10.82 13.89
C ASN A 113 -12.74 -9.90 13.97
N ALA A 114 -12.76 -8.99 14.95
CA ALA A 114 -13.88 -8.08 15.19
C ALA A 114 -14.30 -7.24 13.95
N THR A 115 -13.35 -6.91 13.08
CA THR A 115 -13.64 -6.15 11.84
C THR A 115 -14.05 -7.03 10.65
N GLN A 116 -14.09 -8.35 10.84
CA GLN A 116 -14.29 -9.37 9.81
C GLN A 116 -13.33 -9.22 8.62
N SER A 117 -12.18 -8.58 8.84
CA SER A 117 -11.15 -8.38 7.83
C SER A 117 -10.27 -9.61 7.73
N LEU A 118 -10.06 -10.32 8.83
CA LEU A 118 -9.35 -11.59 8.93
C LEU A 118 -10.32 -12.71 9.22
N LEU A 119 -10.23 -13.79 8.42
CA LEU A 119 -11.01 -15.00 8.65
C LEU A 119 -10.23 -16.23 8.21
N ALA A 120 -10.55 -17.35 8.85
CA ALA A 120 -10.26 -18.70 8.36
C ALA A 120 -11.51 -19.57 8.57
N VAL A 121 -11.67 -20.57 7.71
CA VAL A 121 -12.78 -21.53 7.80
C VAL A 121 -12.26 -22.94 7.66
N THR A 122 -12.91 -23.87 8.35
CA THR A 122 -12.68 -25.30 8.19
C THR A 122 -14.02 -26.05 8.21
N PRO A 123 -14.24 -27.02 7.32
CA PRO A 123 -15.47 -27.80 7.29
C PRO A 123 -15.69 -28.60 8.57
N ILE A 124 -16.95 -28.75 8.99
CA ILE A 124 -17.36 -29.65 10.08
C ILE A 124 -18.68 -30.34 9.71
N ALA A 125 -18.73 -31.65 9.90
CA ALA A 125 -19.94 -32.45 9.76
C ALA A 125 -20.64 -32.57 11.13
N ILE A 126 -21.87 -32.11 11.21
CA ILE A 126 -22.71 -32.26 12.41
C ILE A 126 -23.71 -33.38 12.14
N ALA A 127 -23.57 -34.48 12.88
CA ALA A 127 -24.43 -35.65 12.74
C ALA A 127 -25.90 -35.28 13.01
N ASN A 128 -26.80 -35.87 12.21
CA ASN A 128 -28.25 -35.67 12.30
C ASN A 128 -28.72 -34.20 12.20
N PHE A 129 -27.90 -33.31 11.63
CA PHE A 129 -28.30 -31.93 11.37
C PHE A 129 -28.81 -31.76 9.92
N PRO A 130 -29.85 -30.94 9.68
CA PRO A 130 -30.37 -30.71 8.33
C PRO A 130 -29.29 -30.22 7.37
N THR A 131 -29.25 -30.82 6.17
CA THR A 131 -28.37 -30.41 5.08
C THR A 131 -29.21 -29.84 3.94
N ALA A 132 -28.72 -28.77 3.32
CA ALA A 132 -29.33 -28.13 2.16
C ALA A 132 -28.24 -27.56 1.25
N PRO A 133 -28.53 -27.34 -0.04
CA PRO A 133 -27.61 -26.65 -0.94
C PRO A 133 -27.26 -25.24 -0.43
N ILE A 134 -26.07 -24.76 -0.80
CA ILE A 134 -25.65 -23.38 -0.50
C ILE A 134 -26.54 -22.40 -1.26
N VAL A 135 -27.08 -21.40 -0.55
CA VAL A 135 -27.97 -20.38 -1.08
C VAL A 135 -27.51 -18.96 -0.75
N GLY A 136 -27.94 -18.02 -1.58
CA GLY A 136 -27.70 -16.60 -1.41
C GLY A 136 -26.41 -16.08 -2.05
N ASP A 137 -26.33 -14.76 -2.13
CA ASP A 137 -25.20 -14.07 -2.75
C ASP A 137 -23.92 -14.24 -1.92
N ALA A 138 -22.80 -14.29 -2.62
CA ALA A 138 -21.48 -14.22 -1.99
C ALA A 138 -21.36 -12.92 -1.16
N TYR A 139 -20.52 -12.97 -0.12
CA TYR A 139 -20.23 -11.83 0.74
C TYR A 139 -20.01 -10.54 -0.07
N ARG A 140 -20.79 -9.48 0.24
CA ARG A 140 -20.90 -8.26 -0.57
C ARG A 140 -19.56 -7.57 -0.87
N SER A 141 -18.59 -7.69 0.02
CA SER A 141 -17.26 -7.07 -0.12
C SER A 141 -16.15 -8.10 0.13
N PRO A 142 -15.98 -9.07 -0.78
CA PRO A 142 -15.11 -10.23 -0.56
C PRO A 142 -13.63 -9.88 -0.68
N LEU A 143 -13.30 -8.70 -1.19
CA LEU A 143 -11.93 -8.25 -1.38
C LEU A 143 -11.65 -7.00 -0.53
N ALA A 144 -10.59 -7.04 0.27
CA ALA A 144 -10.03 -5.86 0.92
C ALA A 144 -8.69 -5.47 0.28
N ILE A 145 -8.50 -4.17 0.09
CA ILE A 145 -7.28 -3.61 -0.50
C ILE A 145 -6.67 -2.61 0.46
N THR A 146 -5.39 -2.81 0.75
CA THR A 146 -4.57 -1.85 1.48
C THR A 146 -3.47 -1.33 0.55
N LEU A 147 -3.33 -0.01 0.51
CA LEU A 147 -2.32 0.68 -0.29
C LEU A 147 -1.35 1.41 0.62
N ARG A 148 -0.05 1.13 0.49
CA ARG A 148 1.01 1.88 1.16
C ARG A 148 1.98 2.44 0.13
N VAL A 149 2.31 3.71 0.27
CA VAL A 149 3.24 4.40 -0.62
C VAL A 149 4.33 5.03 0.22
N ARG A 150 5.59 4.79 -0.14
CA ARG A 150 6.77 5.35 0.53
C ARG A 150 7.76 5.89 -0.49
N HIS A 151 8.63 6.80 -0.08
CA HIS A 151 9.76 7.20 -0.92
C HIS A 151 10.67 6.00 -1.19
N ALA A 152 11.09 5.85 -2.44
CA ALA A 152 12.12 4.88 -2.77
C ALA A 152 13.47 5.33 -2.17
N PRO A 153 14.31 4.41 -1.69
CA PRO A 153 15.69 4.73 -1.35
C PRO A 153 16.37 5.36 -2.57
N GLN A 154 17.02 6.50 -2.37
CA GLN A 154 17.66 7.29 -3.43
C GLN A 154 19.07 7.67 -2.99
N GLY A 155 20.01 7.65 -3.94
CA GLY A 155 21.35 8.19 -3.73
C GLY A 155 21.32 9.71 -3.55
N PHE A 156 22.39 10.28 -3.00
CA PHE A 156 22.49 11.70 -2.65
C PHE A 156 22.07 12.65 -3.80
N ALA A 157 22.58 12.43 -5.02
CA ALA A 157 22.26 13.26 -6.18
C ALA A 157 20.76 13.23 -6.57
N ALA A 158 20.11 12.07 -6.43
CA ALA A 158 18.67 11.93 -6.70
C ALA A 158 17.84 12.63 -5.61
N THR A 159 18.27 12.54 -4.35
CA THR A 159 17.64 13.27 -3.24
C THR A 159 17.70 14.78 -3.45
N VAL A 160 18.87 15.33 -3.81
CA VAL A 160 19.03 16.76 -4.12
C VAL A 160 18.13 17.16 -5.29
N ARG A 161 18.13 16.38 -6.38
CA ARG A 161 17.30 16.65 -7.55
C ARG A 161 15.80 16.64 -7.22
N SER A 162 15.34 15.70 -6.40
CA SER A 162 13.93 15.63 -5.97
C SER A 162 13.54 16.85 -5.11
N ARG A 163 14.46 17.35 -4.27
CA ARG A 163 14.26 18.57 -3.46
C ARG A 163 14.27 19.86 -4.29
N LEU A 164 14.80 19.82 -5.51
CA LEU A 164 14.69 20.88 -6.51
C LEU A 164 13.42 20.77 -7.38
N GLY A 165 12.54 19.80 -7.11
CA GLY A 165 11.32 19.56 -7.89
C GLY A 165 11.51 18.61 -9.08
N GLY A 166 12.65 17.94 -9.19
CA GLY A 166 12.93 16.96 -10.23
C GLY A 166 12.16 15.64 -10.05
N PRO A 167 12.48 14.60 -10.86
CA PRO A 167 11.76 13.32 -10.82
C PRO A 167 11.91 12.63 -9.46
N THR A 168 10.83 12.05 -8.96
CA THR A 168 10.80 11.39 -7.64
C THR A 168 10.29 9.96 -7.77
N SER A 169 11.03 9.01 -7.20
CA SER A 169 10.66 7.59 -7.19
C SER A 169 9.98 7.20 -5.87
N TYR A 170 8.87 6.46 -5.99
CA TYR A 170 8.08 5.91 -4.89
C TYR A 170 8.03 4.39 -4.98
N VAL A 171 7.96 3.72 -3.83
CA VAL A 171 7.64 2.31 -3.71
C VAL A 171 6.17 2.20 -3.30
N VAL A 172 5.37 1.60 -4.18
CA VAL A 172 3.95 1.34 -3.99
C VAL A 172 3.79 -0.13 -3.60
N ARG A 173 3.31 -0.38 -2.38
CA ARG A 173 2.95 -1.71 -1.87
C ARG A 173 1.44 -1.84 -1.90
N VAL A 174 0.94 -2.76 -2.73
CA VAL A 174 -0.47 -3.15 -2.78
C VAL A 174 -0.62 -4.46 -2.03
N THR A 175 -1.59 -4.52 -1.13
CA THR A 175 -1.97 -5.73 -0.41
C THR A 175 -3.43 -6.02 -0.69
N LEU A 176 -3.70 -7.19 -1.25
CA LEU A 176 -5.03 -7.72 -1.49
C LEU A 176 -5.34 -8.82 -0.49
N ARG A 177 -6.60 -8.93 -0.09
CA ARG A 177 -7.02 -9.90 0.91
C ARG A 177 -8.40 -10.44 0.63
N ASN A 178 -8.53 -11.76 0.62
CA ASN A 178 -9.81 -12.43 0.49
C ASN A 178 -10.50 -12.49 1.87
N ARG A 179 -11.68 -11.90 1.94
CA ARG A 179 -12.58 -11.84 3.11
C ARG A 179 -13.83 -12.70 2.93
N SER A 180 -13.85 -13.54 1.90
CA SER A 180 -14.90 -14.52 1.67
C SER A 180 -14.42 -15.92 2.03
N THR A 181 -15.36 -16.86 2.04
CA THR A 181 -15.11 -18.30 2.19
C THR A 181 -14.91 -19.00 0.85
N ASP A 182 -14.97 -18.25 -0.25
CA ASP A 182 -14.83 -18.75 -1.61
C ASP A 182 -13.43 -18.46 -2.16
N VAL A 183 -12.96 -19.30 -3.08
CA VAL A 183 -11.76 -19.00 -3.87
C VAL A 183 -12.10 -17.88 -4.86
N LEU A 184 -11.27 -16.83 -4.89
CA LEU A 184 -11.45 -15.72 -5.81
C LEU A 184 -10.49 -15.85 -6.98
N ASP A 185 -11.04 -15.93 -8.19
CA ASP A 185 -10.29 -16.08 -9.44
C ASP A 185 -10.29 -14.78 -10.27
N ALA A 186 -9.37 -14.71 -11.25
CA ALA A 186 -9.29 -13.66 -12.26
C ALA A 186 -9.21 -12.21 -11.73
N ILE A 187 -8.53 -12.02 -10.58
CA ILE A 187 -8.40 -10.69 -9.96
C ILE A 187 -7.51 -9.78 -10.82
N THR A 188 -8.09 -8.69 -11.31
CA THR A 188 -7.39 -7.65 -12.06
C THR A 188 -7.13 -6.43 -11.19
N ILE A 189 -5.90 -5.91 -11.19
CA ILE A 189 -5.50 -4.76 -10.38
C ILE A 189 -5.13 -3.61 -11.31
N ARG A 190 -5.76 -2.45 -11.09
CA ARG A 190 -5.41 -1.21 -11.79
C ARG A 190 -4.99 -0.17 -10.76
N ALA A 191 -3.74 0.26 -10.85
CA ALA A 191 -3.20 1.32 -10.01
C ALA A 191 -3.00 2.61 -10.83
N ARG A 192 -3.36 3.74 -10.22
CA ARG A 192 -3.30 5.07 -10.81
C ARG A 192 -2.70 6.06 -9.81
N ALA A 193 -1.86 6.97 -10.29
CA ALA A 193 -1.25 8.03 -9.50
C ALA A 193 -1.43 9.38 -10.21
N GLY A 194 -2.04 10.36 -9.55
CA GLY A 194 -2.29 11.68 -10.14
C GLY A 194 -2.53 12.78 -9.10
N ARG A 195 -2.57 14.04 -9.53
CA ARG A 195 -2.85 15.20 -8.65
C ARG A 195 -4.35 15.41 -8.41
N ARG A 196 -5.19 15.13 -9.41
CA ARG A 196 -6.66 15.15 -9.34
C ARG A 196 -7.21 13.81 -9.83
N SER A 197 -8.41 13.45 -9.38
CA SER A 197 -9.12 12.28 -9.90
C SER A 197 -9.38 12.48 -11.40
N GLY A 198 -8.66 11.76 -12.25
CA GLY A 198 -8.79 11.82 -13.70
C GLY A 198 -7.59 12.41 -14.45
N ASP A 199 -6.67 13.09 -13.77
CA ASP A 199 -5.62 13.87 -14.44
C ASP A 199 -4.25 13.18 -14.39
N GLN A 200 -3.71 12.88 -15.57
CA GLN A 200 -2.39 12.26 -15.83
C GLN A 200 -2.04 11.06 -14.95
N ALA A 201 -3.01 10.15 -14.79
CA ALA A 201 -2.78 8.89 -14.10
C ALA A 201 -1.77 8.02 -14.85
N ARG A 202 -0.51 7.98 -14.41
CA ARG A 202 0.40 6.92 -14.88
C ARG A 202 -0.20 5.59 -14.42
N LEU A 203 -0.68 4.80 -15.38
CA LEU A 203 -1.13 3.45 -15.10
C LEU A 203 0.08 2.65 -14.64
N VAL A 204 -0.04 2.07 -13.46
CA VAL A 204 0.90 1.07 -12.97
C VAL A 204 0.16 -0.24 -13.11
N ASP A 205 0.53 -1.00 -14.14
CA ASP A 205 -0.03 -2.33 -14.31
C ASP A 205 0.63 -3.28 -13.31
N ILE A 206 -0.20 -3.87 -12.46
CA ILE A 206 0.24 -4.79 -11.42
C ILE A 206 -0.42 -6.11 -11.73
N ARG A 207 0.37 -7.10 -12.16
CA ARG A 207 -0.10 -8.47 -12.33
C ARG A 207 -0.68 -8.97 -11.01
N GLY A 208 -1.94 -9.39 -11.04
CA GLY A 208 -2.64 -9.95 -9.89
C GLY A 208 -2.21 -11.39 -9.57
N PRO A 209 -2.66 -11.94 -8.44
CA PRO A 209 -2.32 -13.31 -8.00
C PRO A 209 -2.92 -14.43 -8.85
N GLY A 210 -3.81 -14.14 -9.81
CA GLY A 210 -4.57 -15.15 -10.55
C GLY A 210 -5.70 -15.73 -9.69
N GLN A 211 -5.34 -16.46 -8.62
CA GLN A 211 -6.26 -17.04 -7.63
C GLN A 211 -5.91 -16.59 -6.22
N LEU A 212 -6.93 -16.44 -5.36
CA LEU A 212 -6.75 -16.09 -3.95
C LEU A 212 -7.67 -16.94 -3.08
N ALA A 213 -7.08 -17.86 -2.31
CA ALA A 213 -7.79 -18.74 -1.39
C ALA A 213 -8.53 -17.95 -0.28
N PRO A 214 -9.53 -18.55 0.39
CA PRO A 214 -10.22 -17.94 1.53
C PRO A 214 -9.25 -17.46 2.61
N GLY A 215 -9.43 -16.22 3.09
CA GLY A 215 -8.56 -15.63 4.11
C GLY A 215 -7.16 -15.21 3.64
N ALA A 216 -6.72 -15.68 2.46
CA ALA A 216 -5.37 -15.47 1.95
C ALA A 216 -5.07 -14.01 1.62
N THR A 217 -3.80 -13.66 1.77
CA THR A 217 -3.28 -12.31 1.53
C THR A 217 -2.22 -12.36 0.46
N TRP A 218 -2.36 -11.51 -0.55
CA TRP A 218 -1.36 -11.32 -1.58
C TRP A 218 -0.79 -9.91 -1.50
N SER A 219 0.52 -9.77 -1.73
CA SER A 219 1.15 -8.45 -1.76
C SER A 219 2.15 -8.32 -2.88
N ALA A 220 2.21 -7.13 -3.47
CA ALA A 220 3.20 -6.78 -4.48
C ALA A 220 3.76 -5.38 -4.23
N GLU A 221 5.05 -5.24 -4.53
CA GLU A 221 5.73 -3.95 -4.56
C GLU A 221 6.09 -3.56 -5.99
N ARG A 222 5.80 -2.31 -6.34
CA ARG A 222 6.22 -1.72 -7.61
C ARG A 222 6.87 -0.36 -7.36
N ARG A 223 8.02 -0.16 -8.00
CA ARG A 223 8.69 1.15 -8.06
C ARG A 223 8.06 1.97 -9.17
N VAL A 224 7.68 3.20 -8.85
CA VAL A 224 7.04 4.13 -9.76
C VAL A 224 7.76 5.46 -9.68
N THR A 225 8.25 5.95 -10.81
CA THR A 225 8.89 7.26 -10.90
C THR A 225 7.90 8.26 -11.47
N LEU A 226 7.67 9.36 -10.75
CA LEU A 226 6.91 10.49 -11.26
C LEU A 226 7.86 11.43 -12.00
N ALA A 227 7.45 11.83 -13.20
CA ALA A 227 8.19 12.82 -13.99
C ALA A 227 8.13 14.20 -13.30
N ALA A 228 9.20 14.98 -13.45
CA ALA A 228 9.21 16.36 -12.99
C ALA A 228 8.20 17.22 -13.77
N PRO A 229 7.64 18.29 -13.17
CA PRO A 229 7.88 18.76 -11.80
C PRO A 229 6.99 18.06 -10.75
N VAL A 230 7.58 17.49 -9.71
CA VAL A 230 6.86 16.88 -8.58
C VAL A 230 6.66 17.95 -7.51
N LEU A 231 5.43 18.46 -7.34
CA LEU A 231 5.09 19.52 -6.37
C LEU A 231 3.68 19.31 -5.81
N GLY A 232 3.54 19.37 -4.49
CA GLY A 232 2.26 19.33 -3.80
C GLY A 232 1.76 17.92 -3.52
N ARG A 233 0.43 17.78 -3.44
CA ARG A 233 -0.26 16.55 -3.02
C ARG A 233 -0.54 15.63 -4.21
N PHE A 234 -0.19 14.37 -4.07
CA PHE A 234 -0.48 13.30 -5.00
C PHE A 234 -1.44 12.29 -4.38
N ARG A 235 -2.42 11.85 -5.17
CA ARG A 235 -3.38 10.81 -4.82
C ARG A 235 -3.05 9.54 -5.60
N TRP A 236 -2.87 8.45 -4.86
CA TRP A 236 -2.71 7.11 -5.36
C TRP A 236 -4.02 6.36 -5.16
N THR A 237 -4.54 5.78 -6.23
CA THR A 237 -5.78 5.00 -6.22
C THR A 237 -5.51 3.65 -6.83
N VAL A 238 -5.86 2.58 -6.12
CA VAL A 238 -5.78 1.21 -6.62
C VAL A 238 -7.18 0.63 -6.60
N THR A 239 -7.60 0.09 -7.72
CA THR A 239 -8.89 -0.60 -7.88
C THR A 239 -8.61 -2.04 -8.22
N ALA A 240 -9.19 -2.99 -7.47
CA ALA A 240 -9.19 -4.39 -7.86
C ALA A 240 -10.63 -4.86 -8.13
N SER A 241 -10.77 -5.62 -9.21
CA SER A 241 -12.04 -6.11 -9.75
C SER A 241 -11.90 -7.55 -10.25
N GLY A 242 -13.01 -8.23 -10.49
CA GLY A 242 -13.05 -9.62 -10.97
C GLY A 242 -13.69 -10.61 -9.97
N ALA A 243 -13.93 -10.19 -8.74
CA ALA A 243 -14.41 -11.02 -7.64
C ALA A 243 -15.66 -10.42 -6.95
N GLY A 244 -16.52 -9.69 -7.69
CA GLY A 244 -17.64 -8.92 -7.14
C GLY A 244 -17.44 -7.41 -7.24
N PRO A 245 -18.05 -6.60 -6.34
CA PRO A 245 -17.91 -5.14 -6.35
C PRO A 245 -16.44 -4.71 -6.27
N ALA A 246 -16.08 -3.70 -7.06
CA ALA A 246 -14.70 -3.24 -7.13
C ALA A 246 -14.26 -2.66 -5.77
N ALA A 247 -13.20 -3.23 -5.20
CA ALA A 247 -12.59 -2.69 -4.00
C ALA A 247 -11.59 -1.59 -4.38
N THR A 248 -11.56 -0.50 -3.61
CA THR A 248 -10.69 0.66 -3.90
C THR A 248 -9.85 1.05 -2.69
N GLY A 249 -8.53 1.06 -2.85
CA GLY A 249 -7.58 1.60 -1.88
C GLY A 249 -7.09 2.99 -2.29
N ARG A 250 -6.88 3.88 -1.32
CA ARG A 250 -6.39 5.24 -1.54
C ARG A 250 -5.22 5.57 -0.62
N ALA A 251 -4.23 6.28 -1.13
CA ALA A 251 -3.14 6.84 -0.35
C ALA A 251 -2.80 8.25 -0.87
N THR A 252 -2.35 9.12 0.02
CA THR A 252 -1.89 10.47 -0.33
C THR A 252 -0.43 10.66 0.03
N THR A 253 0.29 11.38 -0.81
CA THR A 253 1.68 11.75 -0.55
C THR A 253 1.88 13.21 -0.87
N ASP A 254 2.54 13.94 0.01
CA ASP A 254 2.87 15.35 -0.18
C ASP A 254 4.36 15.48 -0.48
N HIS A 255 4.72 16.26 -1.51
CA HIS A 255 6.12 16.55 -1.85
C HIS A 255 6.35 18.05 -1.92
N VAL A 256 7.29 18.55 -1.12
CA VAL A 256 7.64 19.96 -1.03
C VAL A 256 9.11 20.12 -1.45
N PRO A 257 9.42 20.84 -2.54
CA PRO A 257 10.79 21.08 -2.99
C PRO A 257 11.44 22.16 -2.13
N VAL A 258 11.77 21.83 -0.89
CA VAL A 258 12.34 22.76 0.10
C VAL A 258 13.59 23.46 -0.45
N LEU A 259 14.46 22.73 -1.16
CA LEU A 259 15.70 23.30 -1.69
C LEU A 259 15.42 24.34 -2.79
N LEU A 260 14.40 24.14 -3.62
CA LEU A 260 13.98 25.14 -4.60
C LEU A 260 13.54 26.43 -3.91
N TYR A 261 12.72 26.33 -2.85
CA TYR A 261 12.29 27.50 -2.08
C TYR A 261 13.47 28.24 -1.43
N LEU A 262 14.45 27.52 -0.88
CA LEU A 262 15.64 28.11 -0.30
C LEU A 262 16.49 28.86 -1.33
N ILE A 263 16.65 28.31 -2.54
CA ILE A 263 17.39 28.97 -3.63
C ILE A 263 16.68 30.25 -4.06
N VAL A 264 15.35 30.21 -4.19
CA VAL A 264 14.57 31.41 -4.54
C VAL A 264 14.69 32.49 -3.46
N LEU A 265 14.61 32.12 -2.17
CA LEU A 265 14.80 33.06 -1.06
C LEU A 265 16.21 33.66 -1.04
N ALA A 266 17.24 32.86 -1.27
CA ALA A 266 18.62 33.33 -1.35
C ALA A 266 18.81 34.32 -2.52
N LEU A 267 18.21 34.04 -3.68
CA LEU A 267 18.27 34.92 -4.85
C LEU A 267 17.54 36.24 -4.63
N ILE A 268 16.39 36.22 -3.95
CA ILE A 268 15.67 37.45 -3.54
C ILE A 268 16.53 38.28 -2.59
N ALA A 269 17.18 37.65 -1.61
CA ALA A 269 18.06 38.33 -0.66
C ALA A 269 19.29 38.96 -1.35
N ASP A 270 19.89 38.27 -2.31
CA ASP A 270 21.05 38.77 -3.07
C ASP A 270 20.66 39.99 -3.95
N VAL A 271 19.52 39.91 -4.64
CA VAL A 271 18.98 41.05 -5.41
C VAL A 271 18.69 42.24 -4.49
N ALA A 272 18.05 42.03 -3.33
CA ALA A 272 17.79 43.08 -2.36
C ALA A 272 19.08 43.72 -1.85
N TRP A 273 20.11 42.91 -1.55
CA TRP A 273 21.43 43.38 -1.15
C TRP A 273 22.10 44.26 -2.21
N ILE A 274 22.04 43.85 -3.48
CA ILE A 274 22.60 44.63 -4.61
C ILE A 274 21.88 45.98 -4.76
N VAL A 275 20.55 46.00 -4.64
CA VAL A 275 19.73 47.22 -4.71
C VAL A 275 20.09 48.18 -3.58
N VAL A 276 20.14 47.69 -2.34
CA VAL A 276 20.53 48.50 -1.16
C VAL A 276 21.94 49.05 -1.34
N ARG A 277 22.89 48.25 -1.82
CA ARG A 277 24.27 48.69 -2.06
C ARG A 277 24.35 49.76 -3.16
N ARG A 278 23.52 49.69 -4.21
CA ARG A 278 23.47 50.73 -5.25
C ARG A 278 22.84 52.02 -4.75
N MET A 279 21.77 51.95 -3.96
CA MET A 279 21.13 53.13 -3.36
C MET A 279 22.04 53.83 -2.35
N LYS A 280 22.85 53.07 -1.61
CA LYS A 280 23.82 53.61 -0.64
C LYS A 280 25.12 54.13 -1.25
N ARG A 281 25.33 54.05 -2.58
CA ARG A 281 26.51 54.69 -3.18
C ARG A 281 26.34 56.21 -3.08
N PRO A 282 27.20 56.92 -2.33
CA PRO A 282 27.12 58.38 -2.26
C PRO A 282 27.26 58.94 -3.67
N LYS A 283 26.37 59.87 -4.06
CA LYS A 283 26.53 60.64 -5.29
C LYS A 283 27.93 61.24 -5.24
N ARG A 284 28.86 60.74 -6.07
CA ARG A 284 30.17 61.36 -6.26
C ARG A 284 29.89 62.76 -6.78
N THR A 285 29.97 63.74 -5.90
CA THR A 285 29.99 65.15 -6.23
C THR A 285 31.19 65.34 -7.16
N ILE A 286 30.93 65.50 -8.46
CA ILE A 286 31.98 65.74 -9.45
C ILE A 286 32.62 67.08 -9.06
N PRO A 287 33.92 67.13 -8.74
CA PRO A 287 34.58 68.39 -8.47
C PRO A 287 34.57 69.20 -9.76
N ARG A 288 33.93 70.37 -9.71
CA ARG A 288 33.87 71.34 -10.79
C ARG A 288 35.26 71.93 -10.95
N THR A 289 36.05 71.41 -11.89
CA THR A 289 37.36 71.96 -12.25
C THR A 289 37.15 73.39 -12.76
N ARG A 290 37.46 74.35 -11.90
CA ARG A 290 37.47 75.78 -12.20
C ARG A 290 38.68 76.04 -13.07
N GLY A 291 38.47 76.11 -14.39
CA GLY A 291 39.44 76.72 -15.30
C GLY A 291 39.49 78.20 -14.97
N GLU A 292 40.51 78.62 -14.23
CA GLU A 292 40.85 80.02 -14.08
C GLU A 292 41.92 80.35 -15.12
N LEU A 293 41.47 81.08 -16.14
CA LEU A 293 42.24 81.61 -17.27
C LEU A 293 43.37 82.54 -16.79
N ALA A 294 44.48 82.47 -17.52
CA ALA A 294 45.61 83.37 -17.45
C ALA A 294 45.24 84.85 -17.61
N ILE A 295 45.91 85.71 -16.83
CA ILE A 295 46.13 87.12 -17.16
C ILE A 295 47.60 87.44 -16.91
N VAL A 296 48.36 87.57 -18.00
CA VAL A 296 49.70 88.17 -18.04
C VAL A 296 49.51 89.63 -18.45
N PRO A 297 49.88 90.63 -17.63
CA PRO A 297 49.95 92.01 -18.10
C PRO A 297 51.31 92.29 -18.74
N ALA A 298 51.28 92.93 -19.91
CA ALA A 298 52.42 93.55 -20.56
C ALA A 298 52.43 95.05 -20.25
N ARG A 299 53.66 95.55 -20.00
CA ARG A 299 54.12 96.94 -19.83
C ARG A 299 53.90 97.60 -18.47
#